data_AF-B5HP20-F1
#
_entry.id   AF-B5HP20-F1
#
_cell.length_a   1.000
_cell.length_b   1.000
_cell.length_c   1.000
_cell.angle_alpha   90.00
_cell.angle_beta   90.00
_cell.angle_gamma   90.00
#
_symmetry.space_group_name_H-M   'P 1'
#
loop_
_entity.id
_entity.type
_entity.pdbx_description
1 polymer ?
#
loop_
_entity_poly.entity_id
_entity_poly.type
_entity_poly.pdbx_seq_one_letter_code
_entity_poly.pdbx_strand_id
1 'polypeptide(L)'
;MTGSPRRTRPVRPPRGSSRGRAAAAEKAMADGASPVEAAERAVSRSGDRWGAVYSRGEYEEFEEALDGRYTGVGLWARRERDGRIEVTRVSSDSPAAAAGIREGDRLRSVDGERVDGHPVTEVVSLLRGDAKDAAAGTAVRLGLERGTHAWTETVRRARLSTDSLAVRELAGGITVIRIDSFTKGVGDEVRDAVRDAPAGGGIILDLRGNSGGLVTEAVTTASAFLDGGLVATYDVDGSQQALHAEPGGDTSRALVALVDGGTMSAAELLTGALQDRGRAVVVGSRTFGKGSVQMPSRLPDGAVAELTVGHYRTPSGRGVDGRGITPDLEVDEGALRQAETVLGGLGE
;
A
#
# COMPACT_ATOMS: atom_id res chain seq x y z
N MET A 1 -2.87 67.54 11.88
CA MET A 1 -3.60 66.31 11.51
C MET A 1 -2.59 65.26 11.10
N THR A 2 -2.17 64.41 12.03
CA THR A 2 -1.19 63.33 11.79
C THR A 2 -1.90 61.99 11.95
N GLY A 3 -2.07 61.27 10.83
CA GLY A 3 -2.74 59.98 10.79
C GLY A 3 -1.82 58.85 11.27
N SER A 4 -2.28 58.05 12.22
CA SER A 4 -1.62 56.81 12.63
C SER A 4 -1.94 55.65 11.66
N PRO A 5 -0.98 54.77 11.34
CA PRO A 5 -1.22 53.62 10.47
C PRO A 5 -1.98 52.51 11.20
N ARG A 6 -3.05 52.01 10.56
CA ARG A 6 -3.80 50.83 11.04
C ARG A 6 -2.90 49.59 10.99
N ARG A 7 -2.61 49.00 12.15
CA ARG A 7 -2.03 47.66 12.26
C ARG A 7 -2.97 46.64 11.63
N THR A 8 -2.49 45.92 10.62
CA THR A 8 -3.14 44.73 10.08
C THR A 8 -3.14 43.63 11.16
N ARG A 9 -4.32 43.08 11.46
CA ARG A 9 -4.44 41.91 12.33
C ARG A 9 -3.95 40.68 11.57
N PRO A 10 -3.18 39.77 12.19
CA PRO A 10 -2.83 38.51 11.55
C PRO A 10 -4.10 37.69 11.29
N VAL A 11 -4.24 37.23 10.04
CA VAL A 11 -5.34 36.35 9.63
C VAL A 11 -5.16 35.03 10.36
N ARG A 12 -6.16 34.68 11.16
CA ARG A 12 -6.19 33.42 11.90
C ARG A 12 -6.37 32.28 10.88
N PRO A 13 -5.54 31.22 10.91
CA PRO A 13 -5.68 30.13 9.95
C PRO A 13 -7.07 29.49 10.06
N PRO A 14 -7.65 29.00 8.95
CA PRO A 14 -8.94 28.36 8.96
C PRO A 14 -8.93 27.15 9.90
N ARG A 15 -10.04 26.95 10.64
CA ARG A 15 -10.22 25.78 11.50
C ARG A 15 -10.16 24.53 10.61
N GLY A 16 -9.05 23.79 10.69
CA GLY A 16 -8.85 22.56 9.92
C GLY A 16 -7.55 22.46 9.13
N SER A 17 -6.73 23.52 9.00
CA SER A 17 -5.45 23.43 8.30
C SER A 17 -4.42 22.57 9.04
N SER A 18 -3.44 22.02 8.32
CA SER A 18 -2.33 21.23 8.89
C SER A 18 -1.65 21.96 10.05
N ARG A 19 -1.38 23.26 9.86
CA ARG A 19 -0.83 24.17 10.89
C ARG A 19 -1.75 24.33 12.10
N GLY A 20 -3.07 24.36 11.89
CA GLY A 20 -4.05 24.43 12.98
C GLY A 20 -4.14 23.15 13.81
N ARG A 21 -3.94 21.99 13.17
CA ARG A 21 -3.91 20.68 13.81
C ARG A 21 -2.58 20.45 14.57
N ALA A 22 -1.44 20.83 13.97
CA ALA A 22 -0.14 20.83 14.63
C ALA A 22 -0.11 21.75 15.86
N ALA A 23 -0.65 22.98 15.76
CA ALA A 23 -0.76 23.89 16.90
C ALA A 23 -1.71 23.39 18.00
N ALA A 24 -2.74 22.60 17.64
CA ALA A 24 -3.61 21.95 18.61
C ALA A 24 -2.90 20.80 19.36
N ALA A 25 -2.04 20.06 18.67
CA ALA A 25 -1.16 19.05 19.28
C ALA A 25 -0.12 19.71 20.22
N GLU A 26 0.52 20.81 19.80
CA GLU A 26 1.43 21.61 20.65
C GLU A 26 0.74 22.12 21.91
N LYS A 27 -0.50 22.61 21.81
CA LYS A 27 -1.27 23.05 22.97
C LYS A 27 -1.62 21.90 23.92
N ALA A 28 -1.94 20.72 23.41
CA ALA A 28 -2.25 19.55 24.22
C ALA A 28 -1.00 18.96 24.92
N MET A 29 0.20 19.16 24.37
CA MET A 29 1.47 18.86 25.05
C MET A 29 1.74 19.79 26.25
N ALA A 30 1.26 21.04 26.20
CA ALA A 30 1.38 21.98 27.33
C ALA A 30 0.53 21.58 28.55
N ASP A 31 -0.46 20.71 28.36
CA ASP A 31 -1.38 20.23 29.41
C ASP A 31 -0.91 18.92 30.08
N GLY A 32 0.34 18.48 29.86
CA GLY A 32 0.98 17.37 30.57
C GLY A 32 0.68 15.96 30.03
N ALA A 33 0.05 15.85 28.86
CA ALA A 33 -0.11 14.57 28.17
C ALA A 33 1.11 14.22 27.32
N SER A 34 1.33 12.93 27.09
CA SER A 34 2.36 12.51 26.13
C SER A 34 2.03 13.07 24.72
N PRO A 35 3.03 13.39 23.89
CA PRO A 35 2.81 13.92 22.53
C PRO A 35 1.92 13.02 21.67
N VAL A 36 2.02 11.69 21.84
CA VAL A 36 1.16 10.68 21.22
C VAL A 36 -0.30 10.87 21.63
N GLU A 37 -0.61 10.86 22.92
CA GLU A 37 -2.01 11.01 23.40
C GLU A 37 -2.60 12.38 23.02
N ALA A 38 -1.78 13.42 22.99
CA ALA A 38 -2.16 14.74 22.50
C ALA A 38 -2.52 14.72 21.01
N ALA A 39 -1.71 14.06 20.19
CA ALA A 39 -1.94 13.89 18.76
C ALA A 39 -3.15 13.00 18.47
N GLU A 40 -3.30 11.87 19.17
CA GLU A 40 -4.45 10.96 19.02
C GLU A 40 -5.76 11.69 19.32
N ARG A 41 -5.81 12.47 20.41
CA ARG A 41 -6.98 13.30 20.72
C ARG A 41 -7.22 14.37 19.67
N ALA A 42 -6.18 14.96 19.09
CA ALA A 42 -6.33 15.96 18.02
C ALA A 42 -6.87 15.32 16.73
N VAL A 43 -6.37 14.15 16.34
CA VAL A 43 -6.84 13.38 15.17
C VAL A 43 -8.28 12.96 15.37
N SER A 44 -8.59 12.33 16.50
CA SER A 44 -9.95 11.89 16.84
C SER A 44 -10.96 13.04 16.81
N ARG A 45 -10.60 14.21 17.35
CA ARG A 45 -11.46 15.40 17.36
C ARG A 45 -11.54 16.12 16.01
N SER A 46 -10.65 15.83 15.06
CA SER A 46 -10.61 16.51 13.77
C SER A 46 -11.70 16.04 12.81
N GLY A 47 -12.31 14.88 13.07
CA GLY A 47 -13.26 14.24 12.14
C GLY A 47 -12.60 13.66 10.90
N ASP A 48 -11.26 13.61 10.86
CA ASP A 48 -10.49 13.00 9.79
C ASP A 48 -10.62 11.48 9.87
N ARG A 49 -11.40 10.91 8.95
CA ARG A 49 -11.64 9.46 8.86
C ARG A 49 -10.35 8.66 8.66
N TRP A 50 -9.33 9.26 8.06
CA TRP A 50 -8.10 8.60 7.66
C TRP A 50 -6.90 8.99 8.50
N GLY A 51 -7.07 9.91 9.45
CA GLY A 51 -5.98 10.34 10.31
C GLY A 51 -5.54 9.23 11.24
N ALA A 52 -4.23 9.07 11.39
CA ALA A 52 -3.62 8.07 12.26
C ALA A 52 -2.47 8.70 13.06
N VAL A 53 -2.16 8.11 14.21
CA VAL A 53 -0.97 8.41 14.99
C VAL A 53 -0.23 7.12 15.19
N TYR A 54 1.07 7.16 14.93
CA TYR A 54 1.99 6.05 15.12
C TYR A 54 3.00 6.46 16.17
N SER A 55 3.32 5.55 17.09
CA SER A 55 4.58 5.65 17.82
C SER A 55 5.77 5.59 16.86
N ARG A 56 6.96 5.90 17.35
CA ARG A 56 8.18 5.82 16.54
C ARG A 56 8.38 4.43 15.93
N GLY A 57 8.22 3.37 16.72
CA GLY A 57 8.41 1.99 16.26
C GLY A 57 7.35 1.56 15.24
N GLU A 58 6.08 1.88 15.49
CA GLU A 58 5.00 1.59 14.55
C GLU A 58 5.20 2.32 13.21
N TYR A 59 5.70 3.56 13.23
CA TYR A 59 5.99 4.28 12.00
C TYR A 59 7.21 3.73 11.27
N GLU A 60 8.25 3.30 11.99
CA GLU A 60 9.41 2.61 11.40
C GLU A 60 8.97 1.31 10.69
N GLU A 61 8.07 0.53 11.28
CA GLU A 61 7.48 -0.67 10.64
C GLU A 61 6.63 -0.31 9.42
N PHE A 62 5.84 0.77 9.49
CA PHE A 62 5.06 1.27 8.37
C PHE A 62 5.96 1.73 7.21
N GLU A 63 7.05 2.46 7.50
CA GLU A 63 8.06 2.84 6.50
C GLU A 63 8.74 1.59 5.89
N GLU A 64 9.08 0.57 6.69
CA GLU A 64 9.61 -0.70 6.17
C GLU A 64 8.60 -1.37 5.22
N ALA A 65 7.32 -1.41 5.56
CA ALA A 65 6.28 -1.98 4.70
C ALA A 65 6.14 -1.23 3.36
N LEU A 66 6.25 0.10 3.36
CA LEU A 66 6.26 0.91 2.14
C LEU A 66 7.54 0.70 1.31
N ASP A 67 8.66 0.40 1.96
CA ASP A 67 9.89 -0.05 1.30
C ASP A 67 9.79 -1.50 0.76
N GLY A 68 8.61 -2.14 0.86
CA GLY A 68 8.38 -3.52 0.46
C GLY A 68 9.12 -4.50 1.35
N ARG A 69 9.35 -4.12 2.61
CA ARG A 69 10.13 -4.88 3.58
C ARG A 69 9.31 -5.15 4.83
N TYR A 70 9.63 -6.24 5.50
CA TYR A 70 9.15 -6.52 6.84
C TYR A 70 10.21 -7.29 7.61
N THR A 71 10.19 -7.16 8.93
CA THR A 71 11.04 -8.00 9.77
C THR A 71 10.30 -9.29 10.17
N GLY A 72 10.95 -10.44 10.00
CA GLY A 72 10.38 -11.75 10.34
C GLY A 72 11.29 -12.90 9.95
N VAL A 73 10.71 -14.11 9.86
CA VAL A 73 11.48 -15.33 9.54
C VAL A 73 11.28 -15.82 8.10
N GLY A 74 10.33 -15.25 7.37
CA GLY A 74 10.10 -15.50 5.94
C GLY A 74 9.29 -16.74 5.62
N LEU A 75 8.26 -16.99 6.43
CA LEU A 75 7.25 -18.00 6.19
C LEU A 75 5.85 -17.39 6.28
N TRP A 76 4.91 -18.03 5.60
CA TRP A 76 3.48 -17.77 5.70
C TRP A 76 2.83 -18.97 6.36
N ALA A 77 1.84 -18.70 7.19
CA ALA A 77 1.10 -19.72 7.90
C ALA A 77 -0.40 -19.54 7.68
N ARG A 78 -1.15 -20.64 7.76
CA ARG A 78 -2.60 -20.64 7.86
C ARG A 78 -3.04 -21.50 9.03
N ARG A 79 -4.23 -21.20 9.55
CA ARG A 79 -4.91 -22.05 10.51
C ARG A 79 -5.81 -23.03 9.77
N GLU A 80 -5.54 -24.32 9.98
CA GLU A 80 -6.37 -25.40 9.48
C GLU A 80 -7.70 -25.49 10.23
N ARG A 81 -8.66 -26.22 9.64
CA ARG A 81 -9.99 -26.42 10.25
C ARG A 81 -9.91 -27.08 11.63
N ASP A 82 -8.91 -27.93 11.85
CA ASP A 82 -8.66 -28.61 13.13
C ASP A 82 -7.85 -27.75 14.12
N GLY A 83 -7.56 -26.50 13.77
CA GLY A 83 -6.87 -25.53 14.62
C GLY A 83 -5.34 -25.61 14.53
N ARG A 84 -4.76 -26.55 13.77
CA ARG A 84 -3.30 -26.61 13.56
C ARG A 84 -2.82 -25.44 12.71
N ILE A 85 -1.58 -25.02 12.93
CA ILE A 85 -0.92 -24.03 12.08
C ILE A 85 -0.04 -24.73 11.06
N GLU A 86 -0.37 -24.56 9.79
CA GLU A 86 0.39 -25.09 8.65
C GLU A 86 1.18 -23.97 7.99
N VAL A 87 2.45 -24.23 7.66
CA VAL A 87 3.27 -23.36 6.82
C VAL A 87 2.81 -23.50 5.36
N THR A 88 2.29 -22.43 4.78
CA THR A 88 1.74 -22.41 3.42
C THR A 88 2.75 -21.95 2.37
N ARG A 89 3.80 -21.25 2.79
CA ARG A 89 4.85 -20.76 1.90
C ARG A 89 6.09 -20.46 2.73
N VAL A 90 7.26 -20.62 2.13
CA VAL A 90 8.54 -20.15 2.66
C VAL A 90 9.25 -19.39 1.56
N SER A 91 9.75 -18.19 1.87
CA SER A 91 10.51 -17.38 0.92
C SER A 91 11.90 -18.00 0.77
N SER A 92 12.39 -18.14 -0.47
CA SER A 92 13.68 -18.79 -0.76
C SER A 92 14.86 -18.07 -0.09
N ASP A 93 14.80 -16.75 -0.02
CA ASP A 93 15.85 -15.91 0.57
C ASP A 93 15.49 -15.50 2.01
N SER A 94 15.18 -16.50 2.84
CA SER A 94 14.75 -16.28 4.22
C SER A 94 15.46 -17.15 5.27
N PRO A 95 15.49 -16.69 6.54
CA PRO A 95 15.93 -17.51 7.66
C PRO A 95 15.21 -18.86 7.77
N ALA A 96 13.91 -18.89 7.49
CA ALA A 96 13.12 -20.12 7.51
C ALA A 96 13.57 -21.11 6.43
N ALA A 97 13.83 -20.65 5.20
CA ALA A 97 14.36 -21.50 4.13
C ALA A 97 15.76 -22.01 4.45
N ALA A 98 16.65 -21.14 4.95
CA ALA A 98 18.00 -21.52 5.36
C ALA A 98 18.00 -22.58 6.48
N ALA A 99 16.98 -22.58 7.32
CA ALA A 99 16.76 -23.55 8.38
C ALA A 99 16.03 -24.83 7.93
N GLY A 100 15.73 -24.96 6.63
CA GLY A 100 15.13 -26.17 6.05
C GLY A 100 13.62 -26.32 6.30
N ILE A 101 12.95 -25.26 6.75
CA ILE A 101 11.49 -25.18 6.88
C ILE A 101 10.89 -25.15 5.48
N ARG A 102 9.79 -25.88 5.29
CA ARG A 102 9.12 -26.03 3.99
C ARG A 102 7.62 -25.84 4.10
N GLU A 103 7.00 -25.56 2.96
CA GLU A 103 5.54 -25.66 2.82
C GLU A 103 5.06 -27.06 3.25
N GLY A 104 3.93 -27.08 3.97
CA GLY A 104 3.36 -28.27 4.58
C GLY A 104 3.91 -28.63 5.97
N ASP A 105 4.96 -27.94 6.45
CA ASP A 105 5.41 -28.10 7.83
C ASP A 105 4.35 -27.57 8.80
N ARG A 106 4.19 -28.25 9.93
CA ARG A 106 3.34 -27.78 11.01
C ARG A 106 4.14 -26.96 12.00
N LEU A 107 3.69 -25.73 12.27
CA LEU A 107 4.20 -24.89 13.35
C LEU A 107 3.44 -25.21 14.64
N ARG A 108 4.13 -25.80 15.62
CA ARG A 108 3.55 -26.24 16.89
C ARG A 108 3.77 -25.25 18.02
N SER A 109 4.90 -24.54 18.01
CA SER A 109 5.20 -23.54 19.02
C SER A 109 6.11 -22.43 18.50
N VAL A 110 6.01 -21.25 19.10
CA VAL A 110 6.92 -20.11 18.92
C VAL A 110 7.44 -19.69 20.30
N ASP A 111 8.75 -19.66 20.48
CA ASP A 111 9.45 -19.43 21.76
C ASP A 111 9.04 -20.32 22.94
N GLY A 112 8.44 -21.48 22.64
CA GLY A 112 7.94 -22.44 23.62
C GLY A 112 6.45 -22.28 23.93
N GLU A 113 5.80 -21.23 23.43
CA GLU A 113 4.35 -21.08 23.47
C GLU A 113 3.71 -21.93 22.37
N ARG A 114 2.73 -22.78 22.73
CA ARG A 114 2.00 -23.59 21.75
C ARG A 114 1.08 -22.69 20.94
N VAL A 115 1.06 -22.86 19.62
CA VAL A 115 0.27 -21.99 18.74
C VAL A 115 -0.97 -22.65 18.14
N ASP A 116 -1.20 -23.95 18.42
CA ASP A 116 -2.43 -24.63 17.99
C ASP A 116 -3.66 -23.94 18.60
N GLY A 117 -4.66 -23.68 17.78
CA GLY A 117 -5.91 -23.04 18.21
C GLY A 117 -5.87 -21.51 18.22
N HIS A 118 -4.68 -20.89 18.26
CA HIS A 118 -4.54 -19.44 18.19
C HIS A 118 -5.00 -18.89 16.83
N PRO A 119 -5.53 -17.66 16.77
CA PRO A 119 -5.70 -16.93 15.53
C PRO A 119 -4.37 -16.83 14.77
N VAL A 120 -4.40 -17.04 13.45
CA VAL A 120 -3.18 -16.98 12.63
C VAL A 120 -2.46 -15.63 12.74
N THR A 121 -3.20 -14.55 12.95
CA THR A 121 -2.66 -13.19 13.15
C THR A 121 -1.76 -13.11 14.36
N GLU A 122 -2.14 -13.75 15.47
CA GLU A 122 -1.35 -13.79 16.70
C GLU A 122 -0.05 -14.59 16.48
N VAL A 123 -0.14 -15.72 15.78
CA VAL A 123 1.03 -16.53 15.43
C VAL A 123 2.00 -15.75 14.54
N VAL A 124 1.48 -15.00 13.57
CA VAL A 124 2.30 -14.12 12.71
C VAL A 124 2.96 -13.02 13.55
N SER A 125 2.25 -12.41 14.50
CA SER A 125 2.85 -11.43 15.43
C SER A 125 4.00 -12.03 16.23
N LEU A 126 3.85 -13.24 16.79
CA LEU A 126 4.94 -13.91 17.50
C LEU A 126 6.16 -14.16 16.60
N LEU A 127 5.94 -14.54 15.34
CA LEU A 127 7.02 -14.76 14.37
C LEU A 127 7.75 -13.45 14.01
N ARG A 128 7.04 -12.32 13.97
CA ARG A 128 7.62 -10.99 13.72
C ARG A 128 8.30 -10.39 14.95
N GLY A 129 7.89 -10.81 16.15
CA GLY A 129 8.32 -10.23 17.41
C GLY A 129 7.49 -9.01 17.80
N ASP A 130 7.68 -8.54 19.02
CA ASP A 130 7.06 -7.34 19.55
C ASP A 130 8.10 -6.22 19.76
N ALA A 131 7.71 -5.13 20.42
CA ALA A 131 8.61 -3.99 20.68
C ALA A 131 9.96 -4.36 21.37
N LYS A 132 10.09 -5.55 21.97
CA LYS A 132 11.32 -6.01 22.64
C LYS A 132 12.20 -6.88 21.74
N ASP A 133 11.63 -7.58 20.77
CA ASP A 133 12.35 -8.58 19.99
C ASP A 133 12.01 -8.59 18.47
N ALA A 134 11.29 -7.59 17.97
CA ALA A 134 10.99 -7.44 16.53
C ALA A 134 12.21 -7.02 15.70
N ALA A 135 13.30 -6.56 16.31
CA ALA A 135 14.49 -6.13 15.57
C ALA A 135 15.13 -7.27 14.78
N ALA A 136 15.58 -6.98 13.55
CA ALA A 136 16.35 -7.95 12.77
C ALA A 136 17.59 -8.42 13.53
N GLY A 137 17.86 -9.74 13.49
CA GLY A 137 18.94 -10.42 14.20
C GLY A 137 18.51 -11.08 15.51
N THR A 138 17.35 -10.73 16.06
CA THR A 138 16.78 -11.41 17.24
C THR A 138 16.44 -12.86 16.90
N ALA A 139 16.58 -13.75 17.89
CA ALA A 139 16.32 -15.16 17.71
C ALA A 139 14.88 -15.50 18.11
N VAL A 140 14.24 -16.39 17.35
CA VAL A 140 12.94 -16.98 17.65
C VAL A 140 13.04 -18.50 17.49
N ARG A 141 12.53 -19.22 18.48
CA ARG A 141 12.62 -20.68 18.55
C ARG A 141 11.31 -21.33 18.12
N LEU A 142 11.33 -22.01 16.98
CA LEU A 142 10.17 -22.63 16.35
C LEU A 142 10.11 -24.12 16.67
N GLY A 143 8.98 -24.59 17.19
CA GLY A 143 8.70 -26.02 17.30
C GLY A 143 7.96 -26.48 16.05
N LEU A 144 8.56 -27.41 15.30
CA LEU A 144 8.11 -27.82 13.98
C LEU A 144 7.79 -29.33 13.94
N GLU A 145 6.95 -29.72 12.99
CA GLU A 145 6.59 -31.11 12.73
C GLU A 145 6.39 -31.35 11.23
N ARG A 146 6.98 -32.44 10.72
CA ARG A 146 6.84 -32.92 9.34
C ARG A 146 6.64 -34.43 9.38
N GLY A 147 5.42 -34.88 9.07
CA GLY A 147 5.04 -36.28 9.26
C GLY A 147 5.17 -36.69 10.72
N THR A 148 5.96 -37.72 11.01
CA THR A 148 6.22 -38.18 12.39
C THR A 148 7.45 -37.52 13.02
N HIS A 149 8.20 -36.71 12.28
CA HIS A 149 9.39 -36.04 12.78
C HIS A 149 9.05 -34.70 13.40
N ALA A 150 9.60 -34.46 14.58
CA ALA A 150 9.32 -33.35 15.47
C ALA A 150 10.65 -32.74 15.90
N TRP A 151 10.86 -31.46 15.66
CA TRP A 151 12.11 -30.79 16.03
C TRP A 151 11.87 -29.35 16.48
N THR A 152 12.93 -28.74 17.00
CA THR A 152 12.96 -27.34 17.38
C THR A 152 14.09 -26.67 16.64
N GLU A 153 13.81 -25.52 16.04
CA GLU A 153 14.76 -24.77 15.22
C GLU A 153 14.84 -23.33 15.72
N THR A 154 16.06 -22.80 15.87
CA THR A 154 16.23 -21.39 16.26
C THR A 154 16.59 -20.60 15.02
N VAL A 155 15.66 -19.78 14.55
CA VAL A 155 15.88 -18.89 13.41
C VAL A 155 16.10 -17.46 13.90
N ARG A 156 16.86 -16.68 13.14
CA ARG A 156 17.03 -15.25 13.43
C ARG A 156 16.12 -14.45 12.51
N ARG A 157 15.37 -13.50 13.07
CA ARG A 157 14.56 -12.58 12.28
C ARG A 157 15.48 -11.80 11.34
N ALA A 158 15.02 -11.56 10.12
CA ALA A 158 15.71 -10.77 9.13
C ALA A 158 14.73 -9.77 8.52
N ARG A 159 15.27 -8.70 7.93
CA ARG A 159 14.50 -7.86 7.02
C ARG A 159 14.32 -8.61 5.71
N LEU A 160 13.08 -8.81 5.32
CA LEU A 160 12.66 -9.62 4.17
C LEU A 160 11.85 -8.77 3.22
N SER A 161 11.92 -9.07 1.94
CA SER A 161 11.12 -8.38 0.93
C SER A 161 9.75 -9.03 0.77
N THR A 162 8.74 -8.22 0.48
CA THR A 162 7.44 -8.67 -0.02
C THR A 162 7.43 -8.67 -1.54
N ASP A 163 6.94 -9.73 -2.16
CA ASP A 163 6.66 -9.72 -3.60
C ASP A 163 5.39 -8.88 -3.82
N SER A 164 5.57 -7.61 -4.20
CA SER A 164 4.47 -6.67 -4.46
C SER A 164 4.01 -6.65 -5.93
N LEU A 165 4.80 -7.29 -6.81
CA LEU A 165 4.53 -7.46 -8.22
C LEU A 165 4.52 -8.95 -8.60
N ALA A 166 3.54 -9.37 -9.39
CA ALA A 166 3.53 -10.67 -10.03
C ALA A 166 3.25 -10.53 -11.53
N VAL A 167 4.15 -11.08 -12.35
CA VAL A 167 4.03 -11.06 -13.82
C VAL A 167 3.79 -12.49 -14.31
N ARG A 168 2.81 -12.65 -15.19
CA ARG A 168 2.58 -13.93 -15.88
C ARG A 168 2.07 -13.70 -17.29
N GLU A 169 2.46 -14.58 -18.19
CA GLU A 169 1.98 -14.58 -19.56
C GLU A 169 0.74 -15.48 -19.70
N LEU A 170 -0.19 -15.04 -20.53
CA LEU A 170 -1.36 -15.77 -20.97
C LEU A 170 -1.22 -16.15 -22.45
N ALA A 171 -2.11 -17.04 -22.92
CA ALA A 171 -2.22 -17.34 -24.34
C ALA A 171 -2.49 -16.06 -25.16
N GLY A 172 -2.03 -16.03 -26.41
CA GLY A 172 -2.20 -14.86 -27.30
C GLY A 172 -1.23 -13.71 -27.03
N GLY A 173 -0.16 -13.94 -26.25
CA GLY A 173 0.87 -12.92 -26.00
C GLY A 173 0.44 -11.85 -25.00
N ILE A 174 -0.59 -12.13 -24.18
CA ILE A 174 -1.07 -11.18 -23.17
C ILE A 174 -0.19 -11.28 -21.92
N THR A 175 0.37 -10.14 -21.50
CA THR A 175 1.11 -10.04 -20.22
C THR A 175 0.18 -9.53 -19.13
N VAL A 176 0.02 -10.30 -18.06
CA VAL A 176 -0.70 -9.88 -16.85
C VAL A 176 0.32 -9.39 -15.83
N ILE A 177 0.22 -8.12 -15.47
CA ILE A 177 1.03 -7.46 -14.44
C ILE A 177 0.11 -7.20 -13.26
N ARG A 178 0.26 -7.97 -12.18
CA ARG A 178 -0.50 -7.78 -10.94
C ARG A 178 0.34 -7.00 -9.94
N ILE A 179 -0.24 -5.92 -9.41
CA ILE A 179 0.37 -5.11 -8.36
C ILE A 179 -0.47 -5.28 -7.10
N ASP A 180 0.09 -5.88 -6.06
CA ASP A 180 -0.59 -6.07 -4.78
C ASP A 180 -0.50 -4.81 -3.89
N SER A 181 0.59 -4.05 -3.99
CA SER A 181 0.82 -2.80 -3.25
C SER A 181 1.85 -1.92 -3.96
N PHE A 182 1.74 -0.59 -3.82
CA PHE A 182 2.71 0.37 -4.34
C PHE A 182 3.87 0.56 -3.36
N THR A 183 4.73 -0.45 -3.27
CA THR A 183 5.98 -0.39 -2.49
C THR A 183 7.09 0.21 -3.33
N LYS A 184 8.15 0.69 -2.67
CA LYS A 184 9.31 1.30 -3.33
C LYS A 184 9.91 0.39 -4.40
N GLY A 185 10.10 0.93 -5.61
CA GLY A 185 10.68 0.23 -6.76
C GLY A 185 9.68 -0.46 -7.68
N VAL A 186 8.43 -0.67 -7.26
CA VAL A 186 7.40 -1.35 -8.08
C VAL A 186 7.17 -0.64 -9.41
N GLY A 187 7.21 0.69 -9.43
CA GLY A 187 7.02 1.43 -10.69
C GLY A 187 8.08 1.10 -11.75
N ASP A 188 9.33 0.90 -11.34
CA ASP A 188 10.42 0.52 -12.24
C ASP A 188 10.30 -0.95 -12.66
N GLU A 189 9.93 -1.85 -11.74
CA GLU A 189 9.67 -3.25 -12.08
C GLU A 189 8.51 -3.40 -13.09
N VAL A 190 7.47 -2.56 -12.99
CA VAL A 190 6.40 -2.51 -14.00
C VAL A 190 6.94 -2.02 -15.35
N ARG A 191 7.80 -1.00 -15.38
CA ARG A 191 8.42 -0.53 -16.63
C ARG A 191 9.24 -1.63 -17.30
N ASP A 192 9.98 -2.40 -16.50
CA ASP A 192 10.73 -3.56 -16.97
C ASP A 192 9.79 -4.62 -17.53
N ALA A 193 8.74 -4.99 -16.80
CA ALA A 193 7.74 -5.97 -17.25
C ALA A 193 7.01 -5.54 -18.53
N VAL A 194 6.71 -4.25 -18.70
CA VAL A 194 6.11 -3.69 -19.93
C VAL A 194 7.08 -3.75 -21.11
N ARG A 195 8.36 -3.45 -20.88
CA ARG A 195 9.39 -3.53 -21.92
C ARG A 195 9.62 -4.97 -22.38
N ASP A 196 9.64 -5.91 -21.43
CA ASP A 196 9.93 -7.31 -21.68
C ASP A 196 8.69 -8.08 -22.21
N ALA A 197 7.50 -7.47 -22.15
CA ALA A 197 6.27 -8.04 -22.68
C ALA A 197 6.35 -8.29 -24.20
N PRO A 198 5.77 -9.40 -24.71
CA PRO A 198 5.79 -9.74 -26.13
C PRO A 198 5.37 -8.58 -27.04
N ALA A 199 6.09 -8.41 -28.15
CA ALA A 199 5.74 -7.42 -29.16
C ALA A 199 4.39 -7.76 -29.79
N GLY A 200 3.52 -6.77 -29.93
CA GLY A 200 2.15 -6.95 -30.44
C GLY A 200 1.17 -7.59 -29.44
N GLY A 201 1.64 -7.96 -28.24
CA GLY A 201 0.81 -8.45 -27.15
C GLY A 201 0.07 -7.34 -26.40
N GLY A 202 -1.08 -7.66 -25.82
CA GLY A 202 -1.81 -6.77 -24.91
C GLY A 202 -1.34 -6.89 -23.46
N ILE A 203 -1.64 -5.88 -22.65
CA ILE A 203 -1.30 -5.86 -21.22
C ILE A 203 -2.58 -5.81 -20.38
N ILE A 204 -2.65 -6.66 -19.35
CA ILE A 204 -3.64 -6.57 -18.28
C ILE A 204 -2.92 -6.09 -17.03
N LEU A 205 -3.26 -4.90 -16.55
CA LEU A 205 -2.80 -4.38 -15.28
C LEU A 205 -3.83 -4.74 -14.19
N ASP A 206 -3.50 -5.69 -13.32
CA ASP A 206 -4.40 -6.18 -12.27
C ASP A 206 -4.15 -5.46 -10.95
N LEU A 207 -5.09 -4.58 -10.58
CA LEU A 207 -5.08 -3.74 -9.36
C LEU A 207 -6.14 -4.20 -8.35
N ARG A 208 -6.75 -5.37 -8.55
CA ARG A 208 -7.77 -5.92 -7.65
C ARG A 208 -7.17 -6.23 -6.28
N GLY A 209 -7.86 -5.81 -5.21
CA GLY A 209 -7.38 -5.95 -3.84
C GLY A 209 -6.21 -5.03 -3.44
N ASN A 210 -5.70 -4.19 -4.35
CA ASN A 210 -4.59 -3.29 -4.06
C ASN A 210 -5.06 -2.06 -3.26
N SER A 211 -4.66 -1.98 -1.99
CA SER A 211 -5.07 -0.91 -1.09
C SER A 211 -4.32 0.42 -1.28
N GLY A 212 -3.41 0.51 -2.25
CA GLY A 212 -2.59 1.67 -2.54
C GLY A 212 -1.14 1.49 -2.09
N GLY A 213 -0.56 2.54 -1.49
CA GLY A 213 0.86 2.62 -1.13
C GLY A 213 1.43 3.98 -1.52
N LEU A 214 2.69 4.00 -1.94
CA LEU A 214 3.39 5.22 -2.33
C LEU A 214 2.78 5.83 -3.60
N VAL A 215 2.31 7.07 -3.50
CA VAL A 215 1.78 7.83 -4.65
C VAL A 215 2.83 8.00 -5.74
N THR A 216 4.10 8.16 -5.37
CA THR A 216 5.21 8.27 -6.33
C THR A 216 5.34 7.02 -7.19
N GLU A 217 5.20 5.83 -6.60
CA GLU A 217 5.27 4.55 -7.32
C GLU A 217 4.09 4.38 -8.28
N ALA A 218 2.89 4.84 -7.90
CA ALA A 218 1.74 4.89 -8.81
C ALA A 218 1.97 5.84 -10.00
N VAL A 219 2.62 6.99 -9.78
CA VAL A 219 2.98 7.92 -10.87
C VAL A 219 4.07 7.33 -11.78
N THR A 220 5.08 6.68 -11.22
CA THR A 220 6.10 5.96 -11.99
C THR A 220 5.47 4.84 -12.81
N THR A 221 4.55 4.07 -12.22
CA THR A 221 3.76 3.03 -12.91
C THR A 221 2.94 3.64 -14.05
N ALA A 222 2.29 4.79 -13.85
CA ALA A 222 1.56 5.48 -14.91
C ALA A 222 2.50 5.85 -16.08
N SER A 223 3.74 6.20 -15.78
CA SER A 223 4.77 6.53 -16.78
C SER A 223 5.28 5.33 -17.58
N ALA A 224 4.92 4.10 -17.20
CA ALA A 224 5.14 2.92 -18.03
C ALA A 224 4.16 2.87 -19.23
N PHE A 225 2.99 3.50 -19.09
CA PHE A 225 1.89 3.42 -20.06
C PHE A 225 1.55 4.76 -20.72
N LEU A 226 2.14 5.86 -20.25
CA LEU A 226 1.90 7.22 -20.71
C LEU A 226 3.21 7.84 -21.21
N ASP A 227 3.13 8.60 -22.30
CA ASP A 227 4.24 9.43 -22.79
C ASP A 227 4.15 10.85 -22.20
N GLY A 228 4.22 10.92 -20.88
CA GLY A 228 4.13 12.16 -20.12
C GLY A 228 2.72 12.76 -19.93
N GLY A 229 2.71 13.93 -19.29
CA GLY A 229 1.51 14.71 -19.00
C GLY A 229 0.88 14.41 -17.64
N LEU A 230 -0.25 15.06 -17.35
CA LEU A 230 -0.90 15.01 -16.03
C LEU A 230 -1.40 13.60 -15.67
N VAL A 231 -1.06 13.14 -14.46
CA VAL A 231 -1.55 11.90 -13.83
C VAL A 231 -2.61 12.22 -12.78
N ALA A 232 -2.33 13.19 -11.90
CA ALA A 232 -3.28 13.64 -10.91
C ALA A 232 -2.92 15.03 -10.42
N THR A 233 -3.88 15.70 -9.79
CA THR A 233 -3.60 16.89 -8.96
C THR A 233 -4.00 16.60 -7.53
N TYR A 234 -3.39 17.27 -6.57
CA TYR A 234 -3.79 17.20 -5.17
C TYR A 234 -3.64 18.55 -4.49
N ASP A 235 -4.53 18.84 -3.55
CA ASP A 235 -4.47 20.07 -2.76
C ASP A 235 -3.75 19.82 -1.43
N VAL A 236 -2.85 20.71 -1.03
CA VAL A 236 -2.26 20.76 0.32
C VAL A 236 -2.48 22.15 0.89
N ASP A 237 -3.29 22.26 1.95
CA ASP A 237 -3.61 23.54 2.60
C ASP A 237 -4.06 24.66 1.63
N GLY A 238 -4.76 24.30 0.55
CA GLY A 238 -5.25 25.22 -0.47
C GLY A 238 -4.26 25.56 -1.59
N SER A 239 -3.07 24.95 -1.59
CA SER A 239 -2.15 24.96 -2.72
C SER A 239 -2.32 23.69 -3.54
N GLN A 240 -2.73 23.85 -4.81
CA GLN A 240 -2.83 22.74 -5.73
C GLN A 240 -1.44 22.36 -6.26
N GLN A 241 -1.16 21.06 -6.26
CA GLN A 241 0.05 20.42 -6.79
C GLN A 241 -0.36 19.48 -7.94
N ALA A 242 0.53 19.27 -8.89
CA ALA A 242 0.28 18.43 -10.06
C ALA A 242 1.37 17.37 -10.23
N LEU A 243 0.94 16.12 -10.36
CA LEU A 243 1.77 14.96 -10.60
C LEU A 243 1.74 14.62 -12.08
N HIS A 244 2.92 14.47 -12.68
CA HIS A 244 3.07 14.22 -14.11
C HIS A 244 3.79 12.89 -14.34
N ALA A 245 3.37 12.18 -15.39
CA ALA A 245 4.10 11.05 -15.90
C ALA A 245 5.39 11.54 -16.57
N GLU A 246 6.41 10.69 -16.52
CA GLU A 246 7.62 10.86 -17.32
C GLU A 246 7.36 10.42 -18.78
N PRO A 247 8.06 10.99 -19.76
CA PRO A 247 7.98 10.53 -21.15
C PRO A 247 8.63 9.15 -21.33
N GLY A 248 8.35 8.52 -22.47
CA GLY A 248 8.93 7.24 -22.88
C GLY A 248 8.13 5.99 -22.51
N GLY A 249 6.89 6.14 -22.02
CA GLY A 249 5.99 5.02 -21.75
C GLY A 249 5.42 4.38 -23.03
N ASP A 250 4.98 3.13 -22.94
CA ASP A 250 4.34 2.41 -24.03
C ASP A 250 2.87 2.82 -24.20
N THR A 251 2.64 3.63 -25.22
CA THR A 251 1.30 4.10 -25.60
C THR A 251 0.67 3.28 -26.72
N SER A 252 1.37 2.27 -27.25
CA SER A 252 0.98 1.54 -28.46
C SER A 252 0.25 0.23 -28.18
N ARG A 253 0.64 -0.52 -27.14
CA ARG A 253 -0.01 -1.79 -26.80
C ARG A 253 -1.42 -1.57 -26.25
N ALA A 254 -2.33 -2.49 -26.55
CA ALA A 254 -3.64 -2.50 -25.91
C ALA A 254 -3.49 -2.72 -24.39
N LEU A 255 -4.20 -1.94 -23.58
CA LEU A 255 -4.11 -1.97 -22.12
C LEU A 255 -5.50 -2.06 -21.49
N VAL A 256 -5.67 -3.02 -20.59
CA VAL A 256 -6.85 -3.13 -19.73
C VAL A 256 -6.41 -3.07 -18.27
N ALA A 257 -7.11 -2.28 -17.45
CA ALA A 257 -6.91 -2.24 -16.01
C ALA A 257 -8.04 -3.01 -15.29
N LEU A 258 -7.69 -4.01 -14.49
CA LEU A 258 -8.64 -4.72 -13.64
C LEU A 258 -8.72 -4.08 -12.26
N VAL A 259 -9.94 -3.82 -11.80
CA VAL A 259 -10.20 -3.18 -10.50
C VAL A 259 -11.34 -3.85 -9.74
N ASP A 260 -11.36 -3.67 -8.43
CA ASP A 260 -12.47 -4.09 -7.59
C ASP A 260 -12.68 -3.14 -6.40
N GLY A 261 -13.61 -3.47 -5.50
CA GLY A 261 -13.86 -2.70 -4.28
C GLY A 261 -12.68 -2.66 -3.29
N GLY A 262 -11.64 -3.49 -3.49
CA GLY A 262 -10.39 -3.44 -2.75
C GLY A 262 -9.35 -2.48 -3.35
N THR A 263 -9.50 -2.11 -4.62
CA THR A 263 -8.66 -1.08 -5.27
C THR A 263 -8.86 0.27 -4.57
N MET A 264 -7.81 0.84 -3.99
CA MET A 264 -7.90 2.02 -3.13
C MET A 264 -6.73 3.01 -3.33
N SER A 265 -6.99 4.31 -3.10
CA SER A 265 -5.96 5.35 -2.93
C SER A 265 -5.01 5.46 -4.13
N ALA A 266 -3.69 5.25 -3.98
CA ALA A 266 -2.72 5.32 -5.07
C ALA A 266 -3.11 4.43 -6.29
N ALA A 267 -3.76 3.28 -6.05
CA ALA A 267 -4.28 2.43 -7.11
C ALA A 267 -5.46 3.09 -7.87
N GLU A 268 -6.33 3.80 -7.17
CA GLU A 268 -7.43 4.57 -7.77
C GLU A 268 -6.91 5.80 -8.53
N LEU A 269 -5.81 6.41 -8.04
CA LEU A 269 -5.12 7.50 -8.72
C LEU A 269 -4.58 7.03 -10.07
N LEU A 270 -3.85 5.91 -10.10
CA LEU A 270 -3.36 5.29 -11.33
C LEU A 270 -4.52 4.92 -12.27
N THR A 271 -5.54 4.23 -11.74
CA THR A 271 -6.73 3.83 -12.51
C THR A 271 -7.40 5.05 -13.16
N GLY A 272 -7.67 6.09 -12.38
CA GLY A 272 -8.29 7.32 -12.88
C GLY A 272 -7.44 8.06 -13.90
N ALA A 273 -6.11 8.04 -13.75
CA ALA A 273 -5.18 8.63 -14.72
C ALA A 273 -5.21 7.90 -16.06
N LEU A 274 -5.15 6.57 -16.05
CA LEU A 274 -5.20 5.76 -17.26
C LEU A 274 -6.56 5.86 -17.95
N GLN A 275 -7.65 5.83 -17.18
CA GLN A 275 -9.02 5.94 -17.69
C GLN A 275 -9.29 7.31 -18.33
N ASP A 276 -9.01 8.41 -17.61
CA ASP A 276 -9.33 9.77 -18.09
C ASP A 276 -8.53 10.16 -19.33
N ARG A 277 -7.37 9.54 -19.51
CA ARG A 277 -6.53 9.75 -20.68
C ARG A 277 -6.85 8.80 -21.83
N GLY A 278 -7.89 7.97 -21.69
CA GLY A 278 -8.27 6.96 -22.68
C GLY A 278 -7.17 5.94 -22.93
N ARG A 279 -6.25 5.74 -21.96
CA ARG A 279 -5.10 4.87 -22.14
C ARG A 279 -5.42 3.41 -21.86
N ALA A 280 -6.29 3.15 -20.89
CA ALA A 280 -6.74 1.81 -20.54
C ALA A 280 -8.26 1.75 -20.52
N VAL A 281 -8.81 0.60 -20.91
CA VAL A 281 -10.19 0.26 -20.55
C VAL A 281 -10.18 -0.34 -19.14
N VAL A 282 -10.97 0.23 -18.24
CA VAL A 282 -11.10 -0.23 -16.86
C VAL A 282 -12.24 -1.24 -16.76
N VAL A 283 -11.95 -2.43 -16.24
CA VAL A 283 -12.89 -3.55 -16.15
C VAL A 283 -12.95 -4.06 -14.70
N GLY A 284 -14.16 -4.35 -14.20
CA GLY A 284 -14.34 -4.95 -12.88
C GLY A 284 -15.46 -4.30 -12.10
N SER A 285 -15.27 -3.99 -10.81
CA SER A 285 -16.28 -3.30 -9.99
C SER A 285 -15.81 -1.92 -9.55
N ARG A 286 -16.73 -1.07 -9.11
CA ARG A 286 -16.42 0.23 -8.52
C ARG A 286 -15.35 0.11 -7.42
N THR A 287 -14.37 1.01 -7.44
CA THR A 287 -13.27 1.05 -6.47
C THR A 287 -13.68 1.68 -5.14
N PHE A 288 -12.80 1.61 -4.15
CA PHE A 288 -13.13 1.90 -2.75
C PHE A 288 -13.54 3.37 -2.47
N GLY A 289 -12.90 4.35 -3.11
CA GLY A 289 -13.19 5.77 -2.95
C GLY A 289 -12.40 6.47 -1.86
N LYS A 290 -11.10 6.16 -1.68
CA LYS A 290 -10.23 6.93 -0.78
C LYS A 290 -9.48 7.99 -1.60
N GLY A 291 -10.06 9.18 -1.71
CA GLY A 291 -9.54 10.29 -2.51
C GLY A 291 -8.67 11.28 -1.73
N SER A 292 -8.33 10.97 -0.48
CA SER A 292 -7.57 11.82 0.43
C SER A 292 -6.06 11.57 0.34
N VAL A 293 -5.27 12.63 0.51
CA VAL A 293 -3.82 12.56 0.65
C VAL A 293 -3.47 12.77 2.11
N GLN A 294 -2.78 11.80 2.69
CA GLN A 294 -2.21 11.94 4.02
C GLN A 294 -0.75 12.42 3.94
N MET A 295 -0.32 13.20 4.93
CA MET A 295 1.09 13.53 5.12
C MET A 295 1.54 13.21 6.55
N PRO A 296 2.70 12.55 6.70
CA PRO A 296 3.29 12.31 8.01
C PRO A 296 3.89 13.58 8.59
N SER A 297 3.60 13.85 9.87
CA SER A 297 4.19 14.92 10.66
C SER A 297 4.86 14.33 11.89
N ARG A 298 6.20 14.41 11.96
CA ARG A 298 6.98 13.89 13.10
C ARG A 298 6.82 14.80 14.32
N LEU A 299 6.57 14.20 15.47
CA LEU A 299 6.42 14.83 16.78
C LEU A 299 7.75 14.84 17.55
N PRO A 300 7.92 15.68 18.59
CA PRO A 300 9.19 15.82 19.30
C PRO A 300 9.75 14.54 19.94
N ASP A 301 8.89 13.58 20.28
CA ASP A 301 9.24 12.27 20.85
C ASP A 301 9.52 11.20 19.79
N GLY A 302 9.44 11.56 18.50
CA GLY A 302 9.64 10.66 17.37
C GLY A 302 8.39 9.93 16.89
N ALA A 303 7.24 10.11 17.56
CA ALA A 303 5.95 9.66 17.05
C ALA A 303 5.56 10.42 15.77
N VAL A 304 4.61 9.89 15.01
CA VAL A 304 4.18 10.46 13.73
C VAL A 304 2.67 10.58 13.67
N ALA A 305 2.18 11.78 13.41
CA ALA A 305 0.78 12.03 13.06
C ALA A 305 0.64 12.06 11.55
N GLU A 306 -0.09 11.09 10.99
CA GLU A 306 -0.44 11.03 9.57
C GLU A 306 -1.83 11.65 9.40
N LEU A 307 -1.89 12.83 8.78
CA LEU A 307 -3.12 13.63 8.70
C LEU A 307 -3.51 13.85 7.24
N THR A 308 -4.82 13.84 6.96
CA THR A 308 -5.32 14.27 5.66
C THR A 308 -5.01 15.76 5.47
N VAL A 309 -4.25 16.07 4.41
CA VAL A 309 -3.87 17.44 4.03
C VAL A 309 -4.65 17.98 2.84
N GLY A 310 -5.36 17.09 2.15
CA GLY A 310 -6.32 17.43 1.12
C GLY A 310 -6.73 16.22 0.30
N HIS A 311 -7.18 16.46 -0.93
CA HIS A 311 -7.75 15.44 -1.79
C HIS A 311 -7.12 15.50 -3.17
N TYR A 312 -6.98 14.35 -3.81
CA TYR A 312 -6.54 14.30 -5.20
C TYR A 312 -7.72 14.26 -6.17
N ARG A 313 -7.43 14.71 -7.40
CA ARG A 313 -8.33 14.69 -8.55
C ARG A 313 -7.62 14.03 -9.71
N THR A 314 -8.36 13.26 -10.49
CA THR A 314 -7.89 12.65 -11.73
C THR A 314 -7.68 13.72 -12.82
N PRO A 315 -7.08 13.40 -13.98
CA PRO A 315 -6.80 14.38 -15.03
C PRO A 315 -8.03 15.14 -15.56
N SER A 316 -9.22 14.52 -15.57
CA SER A 316 -10.48 15.20 -15.93
C SER A 316 -11.05 16.10 -14.82
N GLY A 317 -10.40 16.16 -13.65
CA GLY A 317 -10.83 16.92 -12.49
C GLY A 317 -11.83 16.19 -11.58
N ARG A 318 -12.12 14.89 -11.85
CA ARG A 318 -13.01 14.06 -11.03
C ARG A 318 -12.40 13.84 -9.64
N GLY A 319 -13.22 14.07 -8.61
CA GLY A 319 -12.90 13.70 -7.24
C GLY A 319 -13.24 12.23 -6.97
N VAL A 320 -12.35 11.54 -6.27
CA VAL A 320 -12.47 10.09 -5.98
C VAL A 320 -13.08 9.83 -4.60
N ASP A 321 -12.93 10.77 -3.66
CA ASP A 321 -13.29 10.57 -2.25
C ASP A 321 -14.80 10.28 -2.06
N GLY A 322 -15.10 9.16 -1.41
CA GLY A 322 -16.46 8.66 -1.16
C GLY A 322 -17.20 8.12 -2.39
N ARG A 323 -16.59 8.12 -3.58
CA ARG A 323 -17.24 7.70 -4.84
C ARG A 323 -16.53 6.55 -5.55
N GLY A 324 -15.21 6.51 -5.45
CA GLY A 324 -14.37 5.62 -6.23
C GLY A 324 -14.32 6.00 -7.71
N ILE A 325 -13.67 5.14 -8.47
CA ILE A 325 -13.65 5.09 -9.93
C ILE A 325 -14.69 4.05 -10.36
N THR A 326 -15.60 4.46 -11.23
CA THR A 326 -16.51 3.54 -11.91
C THR A 326 -15.76 2.94 -13.10
N PRO A 327 -15.70 1.60 -13.26
CA PRO A 327 -15.06 0.98 -14.42
C PRO A 327 -15.84 1.29 -15.70
N ASP A 328 -15.16 1.21 -16.85
CA ASP A 328 -15.80 1.35 -18.16
C ASP A 328 -16.70 0.15 -18.48
N LEU A 329 -16.33 -1.03 -17.98
CA LEU A 329 -17.11 -2.26 -18.04
C LEU A 329 -17.27 -2.87 -16.64
N GLU A 330 -18.49 -2.81 -16.10
CA GLU A 330 -18.83 -3.46 -14.82
C GLU A 330 -18.94 -4.98 -14.99
N VAL A 331 -18.20 -5.73 -14.17
CA VAL A 331 -18.13 -7.20 -14.17
C VAL A 331 -17.98 -7.71 -12.73
N ASP A 332 -18.94 -8.50 -12.27
CA ASP A 332 -18.91 -9.10 -10.92
C ASP A 332 -18.06 -10.38 -10.87
N GLU A 333 -18.09 -11.20 -11.92
CA GLU A 333 -17.34 -12.46 -12.00
C GLU A 333 -16.63 -12.64 -13.34
N GLY A 334 -15.43 -13.24 -13.31
CA GLY A 334 -14.67 -13.52 -14.52
C GLY A 334 -14.07 -12.29 -15.18
N ALA A 335 -13.80 -11.22 -14.41
CA ALA A 335 -13.19 -9.98 -14.90
C ALA A 335 -11.95 -10.20 -15.78
N LEU A 336 -11.08 -11.16 -15.43
CA LEU A 336 -9.91 -11.51 -16.25
C LEU A 336 -10.30 -12.00 -17.65
N ARG A 337 -11.30 -12.90 -17.76
CA ARG A 337 -11.77 -13.38 -19.08
C ARG A 337 -12.40 -12.24 -19.91
N GLN A 338 -13.09 -11.32 -19.25
CA GLN A 338 -13.64 -10.14 -19.93
C GLN A 338 -12.53 -9.20 -20.39
N ALA A 339 -11.48 -8.99 -19.58
CA ALA A 339 -10.31 -8.23 -19.99
C ALA A 339 -9.60 -8.84 -21.20
N GLU A 340 -9.45 -10.18 -21.25
CA GLU A 340 -8.92 -10.87 -22.43
C GLU A 340 -9.79 -10.61 -23.68
N THR A 341 -11.12 -10.64 -23.54
CA THR A 341 -12.05 -10.34 -24.63
C THR A 341 -11.91 -8.89 -25.10
N VAL A 342 -11.83 -7.94 -24.17
CA VAL A 342 -11.66 -6.51 -24.47
C VAL A 342 -10.33 -6.28 -25.19
N LEU A 343 -9.23 -6.88 -24.72
CA LEU A 343 -7.93 -6.78 -25.39
C LEU A 343 -7.98 -7.33 -26.82
N GLY A 344 -8.67 -8.45 -27.04
CA GLY A 344 -8.86 -9.01 -28.38
C GLY A 344 -9.57 -8.05 -29.33
N GLY A 345 -10.48 -7.21 -28.84
CA GLY A 345 -11.16 -6.18 -29.64
C GLY A 345 -10.39 -4.86 -29.78
N LEU A 346 -9.39 -4.60 -28.93
CA LEU A 346 -8.53 -3.41 -29.01
C LEU A 346 -7.29 -3.61 -29.90
N GLY A 347 -6.97 -4.87 -30.24
CA GLY A 347 -5.80 -5.25 -31.03
C GLY A 347 -6.01 -5.26 -32.55
N GLU A 348 -7.19 -4.86 -33.04
CA GLU A 348 -7.50 -4.58 -34.47
C GLU A 348 -7.51 -3.07 -34.74
#